data_AF-A0AAW1Y024-F1
#
_entry.id   AF-A0AAW1Y024-F1
#
_cell.length_a   1.000
_cell.length_b   1.000
_cell.length_c   1.000
_cell.angle_alpha   90.00
_cell.angle_beta   90.00
_cell.angle_gamma   90.00
#
_symmetry.space_group_name_H-M   'P 1'
#
loop_
_entity.id
_entity.type
_entity.pdbx_description
1 polymer ?
#
loop_
_entity_poly.entity_id
_entity_poly.type
_entity_poly.pdbx_seq_one_letter_code
_entity_poly.pdbx_strand_id
1 'polypeptide(L)'
;MKIISWNIRGLGSKNKRRVIKEILVNKGADIVILQETKKVEVDRKLVSSIWGARYKNWTSIPSTGRTARAGGILIMWNTKFVFVIESVVGDFTISIKIRAVMGRIGGFREFMDLTMSENGQIFGKKELVSLGYLALGGV
;
A
#
# COMPACT_ATOMS: atom_id res chain seq x y z
N MET A 1 -0.81 12.10 -3.91
CA MET A 1 -0.58 10.74 -3.39
C MET A 1 0.48 10.05 -4.25
N LYS A 2 1.52 9.48 -3.65
CA LYS A 2 2.62 8.78 -4.33
C LYS A 2 2.61 7.30 -3.99
N ILE A 3 2.50 6.46 -5.01
CA ILE A 3 2.50 5.00 -4.88
C ILE A 3 3.82 4.47 -5.43
N ILE A 4 4.50 3.62 -4.66
CA ILE A 4 5.71 2.92 -5.10
C ILE A 4 5.41 1.44 -5.11
N SER A 5 5.57 0.80 -6.26
CA SER A 5 5.60 -0.65 -6.36
C SER A 5 7.02 -1.11 -6.71
N TRP A 6 7.51 -2.13 -6.01
CA TRP A 6 8.84 -2.66 -6.23
C TRP A 6 8.92 -4.17 -5.95
N ASN A 7 9.31 -4.93 -6.96
CA ASN A 7 9.79 -6.30 -6.78
C ASN A 7 11.20 -6.31 -6.19
N ILE A 8 11.30 -6.71 -4.92
CA ILE A 8 12.54 -6.67 -4.14
C ILE A 8 13.30 -7.99 -4.12
N ARG A 9 12.71 -9.10 -4.58
CA ARG A 9 13.32 -10.44 -4.60
C ARG A 9 13.95 -10.86 -3.26
N GLY A 10 13.28 -10.58 -2.16
CA GLY A 10 13.64 -11.02 -0.81
C GLY A 10 14.05 -9.88 0.13
N LEU A 11 13.50 -9.91 1.35
CA LEU A 11 13.80 -9.00 2.47
C LEU A 11 14.88 -9.55 3.42
N GLY A 12 15.70 -10.51 3.00
CA GLY A 12 16.60 -11.25 3.89
C GLY A 12 17.61 -10.38 4.65
N SER A 13 18.35 -9.51 3.95
CA SER A 13 19.50 -8.79 4.51
C SER A 13 19.16 -7.43 5.12
N LYS A 14 19.77 -7.11 6.28
CA LYS A 14 19.57 -5.83 6.99
C LYS A 14 20.00 -4.63 6.14
N ASN A 15 21.13 -4.73 5.42
CA ASN A 15 21.63 -3.65 4.56
C ASN A 15 20.64 -3.31 3.44
N LYS A 16 20.02 -4.32 2.82
CA LYS A 16 19.02 -4.11 1.77
C LYS A 16 17.78 -3.40 2.31
N ARG A 17 17.32 -3.77 3.51
CA ARG A 17 16.19 -3.07 4.17
C ARG A 17 16.52 -1.61 4.45
N ARG A 18 17.75 -1.30 4.87
CA ARG A 18 18.20 0.07 5.10
C ARG A 18 18.17 0.91 3.81
N VAL A 19 18.72 0.38 2.71
CA VAL A 19 18.68 1.05 1.40
C VAL A 19 17.26 1.26 0.91
N ILE A 20 16.39 0.25 1.05
CA ILE A 20 14.96 0.38 0.70
C ILE A 20 14.33 1.52 1.53
N LYS A 21 14.59 1.55 2.83
CA LYS A 21 14.07 2.61 3.72
C LYS A 21 14.50 4.00 3.29
N GLU A 22 15.78 4.20 2.99
CA GLU A 22 16.31 5.48 2.51
C GLU A 22 15.62 5.90 1.21
N ILE A 23 15.46 4.99 0.25
CA ILE A 23 14.77 5.26 -1.03
C ILE A 23 13.30 5.65 -0.80
N LEU A 24 12.58 4.91 0.04
CA LEU A 24 11.16 5.16 0.30
C LEU A 24 10.93 6.51 1.00
N VAL A 25 11.82 6.87 1.93
CA VAL A 25 11.79 8.17 2.61
C VAL A 25 12.11 9.30 1.63
N ASN A 26 13.18 9.17 0.83
CA ASN A 26 13.58 10.19 -0.14
C ASN A 26 12.52 10.42 -1.22
N LYS A 27 11.84 9.36 -1.68
CA LYS A 27 10.76 9.50 -2.67
C LYS A 27 9.46 10.06 -2.07
N GLY A 28 9.32 10.04 -0.74
CA GLY A 28 8.11 10.47 -0.05
C GLY A 28 6.90 9.60 -0.40
N ALA A 29 7.07 8.28 -0.32
CA ALA A 29 5.98 7.35 -0.63
C ALA A 29 4.81 7.49 0.35
N ASP A 30 3.57 7.48 -0.15
CA ASP A 30 2.34 7.40 0.67
C ASP A 30 1.85 5.95 0.77
N ILE A 31 2.06 5.18 -0.30
CA ILE A 31 1.71 3.76 -0.40
C ILE A 31 2.92 3.04 -0.99
N VAL A 32 3.29 1.92 -0.37
CA VAL A 32 4.41 1.08 -0.78
C VAL A 32 3.90 -0.34 -1.00
N ILE A 33 4.21 -0.90 -2.15
CA ILE A 33 3.87 -2.27 -2.50
C ILE A 33 5.17 -3.01 -2.82
N LEU A 34 5.45 -4.07 -2.08
CA LEU A 34 6.64 -4.90 -2.23
C LEU A 34 6.24 -6.30 -2.65
N GLN A 35 6.84 -6.79 -3.73
CA GLN A 35 6.64 -8.14 -4.25
C GLN A 35 7.86 -9.02 -3.98
N GLU A 36 7.65 -10.33 -3.99
CA GLU A 36 8.69 -11.32 -3.71
C GLU A 36 9.40 -11.05 -2.37
N THR A 37 8.65 -10.75 -1.32
CA THR A 37 9.22 -10.54 0.02
C THR A 37 9.99 -11.76 0.55
N LYS A 38 9.63 -12.97 0.09
CA LYS A 38 10.16 -14.29 0.52
C LYS A 38 10.17 -14.41 2.05
N LYS A 39 9.18 -13.81 2.70
CA LYS A 39 9.01 -13.81 4.14
C LYS A 39 7.71 -14.51 4.50
N VAL A 40 7.83 -15.46 5.42
CA VAL A 40 6.70 -16.22 5.96
C VAL A 40 5.86 -15.34 6.88
N GLU A 41 6.50 -14.41 7.60
CA GLU A 41 5.82 -13.50 8.51
C GLU A 41 6.29 -12.05 8.31
N VAL A 42 5.32 -11.13 8.33
CA VAL A 42 5.55 -9.69 8.33
C VAL A 42 5.11 -9.12 9.66
N ASP A 43 6.09 -8.74 10.49
CA ASP A 43 5.84 -8.14 11.80
C ASP A 43 6.08 -6.61 11.79
N ARG A 44 5.63 -5.95 12.87
CA ARG A 44 5.79 -4.50 13.04
C ARG A 44 7.27 -4.07 13.02
N LYS A 45 8.18 -4.93 13.50
CA LYS A 45 9.62 -4.64 13.50
C LYS A 45 10.19 -4.64 12.08
N LEU A 46 9.80 -5.62 11.26
CA LEU A 46 10.17 -5.69 9.84
C LEU A 46 9.65 -4.47 9.09
N VAL A 47 8.37 -4.14 9.23
CA VAL A 47 7.77 -2.96 8.60
C VAL A 47 8.49 -1.69 9.03
N SER A 48 8.87 -1.56 10.30
CA SER A 48 9.63 -0.40 10.80
C SER A 48 11.08 -0.34 10.30
N SER A 49 11.68 -1.48 9.99
CA SER A 49 13.01 -1.56 9.39
C SER A 49 13.01 -1.17 7.90
N ILE A 50 11.88 -1.34 7.22
CA ILE A 50 11.72 -1.07 5.78
C ILE A 50 11.18 0.33 5.54
N TRP A 51 10.26 0.82 6.38
CA TRP A 51 9.63 2.10 6.16
C TRP A 51 9.64 2.99 7.42
N GLY A 52 10.21 4.17 7.25
CA GLY A 52 10.41 5.17 8.30
C GLY A 52 9.15 5.96 8.69
N ALA A 53 8.00 5.72 8.07
CA ALA A 53 6.77 6.44 8.42
C ALA A 53 6.36 6.20 9.89
N ARG A 54 5.89 7.26 10.55
CA ARG A 54 5.40 7.24 11.94
C ARG A 54 4.04 6.53 12.06
N TYR A 55 3.12 6.87 11.16
CA TYR A 55 1.80 6.29 11.08
C TYR A 55 1.77 5.35 9.88
N LYS A 56 1.75 4.04 10.13
CA LYS A 56 1.77 3.03 9.07
C LYS A 56 0.93 1.83 9.46
N ASN A 57 0.21 1.30 8.47
CA ASN A 57 -0.47 0.03 8.55
C ASN A 57 -0.12 -0.80 7.31
N TRP A 58 -0.32 -2.11 7.38
CA TRP A 58 0.07 -3.02 6.31
C TRP A 58 -0.89 -4.20 6.17
N THR A 59 -0.88 -4.80 4.98
CA THR A 59 -1.47 -6.09 4.70
C THR A 59 -0.49 -6.91 3.87
N SER A 60 -0.52 -8.24 4.00
CA SER A 60 0.42 -9.10 3.29
C SER A 60 -0.11 -10.49 3.04
N ILE A 61 0.31 -11.07 1.91
CA ILE A 61 0.25 -12.50 1.66
C ILE A 61 1.58 -13.10 2.12
N PRO A 62 1.56 -13.99 3.12
CA PRO A 62 2.76 -14.67 3.57
C PRO A 62 3.28 -15.63 2.49
N SER A 63 4.59 -15.82 2.44
CA SER A 63 5.25 -16.83 1.62
C SER A 63 5.10 -18.23 2.26
N THR A 64 3.88 -18.72 2.48
CA THR A 64 3.61 -20.06 3.06
C THR A 64 3.40 -21.12 1.98
N GLY A 65 4.11 -22.25 2.11
CA GLY A 65 4.39 -23.22 1.04
C GLY A 65 3.25 -24.15 0.59
N ARG A 66 2.13 -23.64 0.07
CA ARG A 66 1.31 -24.45 -0.86
C ARG A 66 1.91 -24.49 -2.28
N THR A 67 2.70 -23.49 -2.63
CA THR A 67 3.59 -23.52 -3.78
C THR A 67 4.85 -22.72 -3.43
N ALA A 68 6.00 -23.37 -3.43
CA ALA A 68 7.32 -22.78 -3.16
C ALA A 68 7.75 -21.65 -4.14
N ARG A 69 6.83 -21.17 -4.99
CA ARG A 69 6.99 -20.09 -5.96
C ARG A 69 6.29 -18.78 -5.55
N ALA A 70 5.39 -18.80 -4.57
CA ALA A 70 4.64 -17.62 -4.12
C ALA A 70 5.57 -16.68 -3.33
N GLY A 71 6.04 -15.63 -3.98
CA GLY A 71 7.04 -14.71 -3.42
C GLY A 71 6.52 -13.86 -2.24
N GLY A 72 5.21 -13.88 -1.96
CA GLY A 72 4.58 -13.06 -0.94
C GLY A 72 4.52 -11.58 -1.33
N ILE A 73 3.36 -10.96 -1.09
CA ILE A 73 3.08 -9.56 -1.40
C ILE A 73 2.92 -8.79 -0.09
N LEU A 74 3.52 -7.62 0.03
CA LEU A 74 3.37 -6.72 1.17
C LEU A 74 2.93 -5.34 0.68
N ILE A 75 1.78 -4.87 1.18
CA ILE A 75 1.29 -3.52 0.94
C ILE A 75 1.34 -2.75 2.26
N MET A 76 1.93 -1.56 2.24
CA MET A 76 2.04 -0.65 3.39
C MET A 76 1.52 0.72 3.00
N TRP A 77 0.81 1.40 3.89
CA TRP A 77 0.32 2.76 3.66
C TRP A 77 0.40 3.64 4.90
N ASN A 78 0.44 4.95 4.67
CA ASN A 78 0.46 5.94 5.74
C ASN A 78 -0.96 6.29 6.15
N THR A 79 -1.36 5.87 7.35
CA THR A 79 -2.74 6.02 7.85
C THR A 79 -3.16 7.47 8.09
N LYS A 80 -2.22 8.43 8.07
CA LYS A 80 -2.54 9.85 8.13
C LYS A 80 -3.19 10.37 6.85
N PHE A 81 -2.85 9.78 5.71
CA PHE A 81 -3.24 10.25 4.37
C PHE A 81 -4.10 9.25 3.61
N VAL A 82 -3.98 7.97 3.94
CA VAL A 82 -4.64 6.87 3.24
C VAL A 82 -5.48 6.07 4.22
N PHE A 83 -6.78 6.00 3.94
CA PHE A 83 -7.73 5.15 4.66
C PHE A 83 -8.04 3.94 3.80
N VAL A 84 -7.73 2.74 4.28
CA VAL A 84 -8.19 1.51 3.64
C VAL A 84 -9.63 1.27 4.07
N ILE A 85 -10.53 1.21 3.10
CA ILE A 85 -11.96 0.92 3.28
C ILE A 85 -12.15 -0.59 3.34
N GLU A 86 -11.50 -1.29 2.40
CA GLU A 86 -11.63 -2.73 2.24
C GLU A 86 -10.29 -3.31 1.82
N SER A 87 -9.98 -4.49 2.33
CA SER A 87 -8.82 -5.26 1.90
C SER A 87 -9.22 -6.71 1.72
N VAL A 88 -9.13 -7.21 0.49
CA VAL A 88 -9.40 -8.59 0.12
C VAL A 88 -8.07 -9.26 -0.20
N VAL A 89 -7.78 -10.33 0.53
CA VAL A 89 -6.59 -11.15 0.31
C VAL A 89 -7.04 -12.46 -0.30
N GLY A 90 -6.73 -12.67 -1.58
CA GLY A 90 -6.90 -13.94 -2.28
C GLY A 90 -5.62 -14.77 -2.25
N ASP A 91 -5.65 -15.95 -2.88
CA ASP A 91 -4.53 -16.90 -2.84
C ASP A 91 -3.23 -16.35 -3.44
N PHE A 92 -3.35 -15.50 -4.47
CA PHE A 92 -2.21 -14.91 -5.20
C PHE A 92 -2.42 -13.42 -5.51
N THR A 93 -3.41 -12.80 -4.90
CA THR A 93 -3.77 -11.41 -5.18
C THR A 93 -4.15 -10.67 -3.90
N ILE A 94 -3.74 -9.41 -3.78
CA ILE A 94 -4.23 -8.51 -2.73
C ILE A 94 -4.93 -7.35 -3.41
N SER A 95 -6.19 -7.16 -3.08
CA SER A 95 -6.97 -5.99 -3.47
C SER A 95 -7.19 -5.09 -2.25
N ILE A 96 -6.83 -3.82 -2.35
CA ILE A 96 -7.16 -2.81 -1.36
C ILE A 96 -7.99 -1.71 -2.00
N LYS A 97 -9.11 -1.38 -1.36
CA LYS A 97 -9.89 -0.18 -1.66
C LYS A 97 -9.47 0.89 -0.70
N ILE A 98 -8.97 2.00 -1.23
CA ILE A 98 -8.47 3.11 -0.43
C ILE A 98 -9.22 4.40 -0.71
N ARG A 99 -9.25 5.25 0.32
CA ARG A 99 -9.68 6.64 0.26
C ARG A 99 -8.51 7.52 0.63
N ALA A 100 -8.08 8.35 -0.31
CA ALA A 100 -7.04 9.34 -0.04
C ALA A 100 -7.67 10.62 0.52
N VAL A 101 -7.04 11.21 1.53
CA VAL A 101 -7.38 12.56 2.01
C VAL A 101 -6.39 13.53 1.38
N MET A 102 -6.77 14.13 0.25
CA MET A 102 -6.05 15.26 -0.33
C MET A 102 -6.54 16.57 0.31
N GLY A 103 -5.64 17.53 0.52
CA GLY A 103 -5.85 18.66 1.43
C GLY A 103 -6.96 19.65 1.03
N ARG A 104 -7.84 19.90 2.02
CA ARG A 104 -8.47 21.17 2.48
C ARG A 104 -9.21 22.15 1.56
N ILE A 105 -9.22 22.04 0.22
CA ILE A 105 -10.04 22.96 -0.60
C ILE A 105 -10.84 22.16 -1.64
N GLY A 106 -12.15 22.06 -1.42
CA GLY A 106 -13.11 21.36 -2.28
C GLY A 106 -13.37 19.93 -1.80
N GLY A 107 -14.64 19.61 -1.52
CA GLY A 107 -15.12 18.34 -0.96
C GLY A 107 -14.90 17.07 -1.80
N PHE A 108 -13.87 17.00 -2.63
CA PHE A 108 -13.60 15.83 -3.45
C PHE A 108 -12.93 14.74 -2.62
N ARG A 109 -13.51 13.54 -2.63
CA ARG A 109 -12.89 12.32 -2.09
C ARG A 109 -12.37 11.48 -3.26
N GLU A 110 -11.08 11.20 -3.25
CA GLU A 110 -10.48 10.27 -4.21
C GLU A 110 -10.58 8.85 -3.66
N PHE A 111 -11.30 7.99 -4.37
CA PHE A 111 -11.33 6.56 -4.13
C PHE A 111 -10.42 5.88 -5.16
N MET A 112 -9.70 4.87 -4.70
CA MET A 112 -8.84 4.11 -5.58
C MET A 112 -8.88 2.65 -5.19
N ASP A 113 -9.21 1.80 -6.15
CA ASP A 113 -9.10 0.36 -6.01
C ASP A 113 -7.73 -0.04 -6.56
N LEU A 114 -6.89 -0.62 -5.72
CA LEU A 114 -5.60 -1.18 -6.09
C LEU A 114 -5.64 -2.69 -5.92
N THR A 115 -5.53 -3.42 -7.02
CA THR A 115 -5.32 -4.86 -7.02
C THR A 115 -3.91 -5.18 -7.46
N MET A 116 -3.23 -6.00 -6.67
CA MET A 116 -1.88 -6.48 -6.92
C MET A 116 -1.91 -7.99 -7.08
N SER A 117 -1.37 -8.50 -8.19
CA SER A 117 -1.16 -9.92 -8.40
C SER A 117 0.30 -10.32 -8.16
N GLU A 118 0.53 -11.56 -7.75
CA GLU A 118 1.88 -12.12 -7.56
C GLU A 118 2.74 -12.10 -8.82
N ASN A 119 2.12 -12.11 -10.01
CA ASN A 119 2.83 -12.01 -11.29
C ASN A 119 3.40 -10.59 -11.58
N GLY A 120 3.18 -9.65 -10.66
CA GLY A 120 3.68 -8.29 -10.76
C GLY A 120 2.70 -7.28 -11.38
N GLN A 121 1.52 -7.73 -11.81
CA GLN A 121 0.50 -6.85 -12.38
C GLN A 121 -0.18 -6.00 -11.31
N ILE A 122 -0.27 -4.70 -11.60
CA ILE A 122 -0.97 -3.70 -10.78
C ILE A 122 -2.19 -3.23 -11.56
N PHE A 123 -3.36 -3.43 -11.01
CA PHE A 123 -4.61 -2.87 -11.53
C PHE A 123 -5.04 -1.75 -10.59
N GLY A 124 -5.09 -0.53 -11.11
CA GLY A 124 -5.55 0.65 -10.37
C GLY A 124 -6.78 1.24 -11.05
N LYS A 125 -7.92 1.31 -10.36
CA LYS A 125 -9.08 2.08 -10.81
C LYS A 125 -9.20 3.32 -9.92
N LYS A 126 -9.06 4.51 -10.52
CA LYS A 126 -9.29 5.78 -9.82
C LYS A 126 -10.74 6.21 -10.04
N GLU A 127 -11.44 6.49 -8.94
CA GLU A 127 -12.79 7.02 -8.96
C GLU A 127 -12.81 8.35 -8.20
N LEU A 128 -13.24 9.41 -8.89
CA LEU A 128 -13.37 10.74 -8.32
C LEU A 128 -14.83 10.95 -7.92
N VAL A 129 -15.08 11.12 -6.63
CA VAL A 129 -16.40 11.47 -6.13
C VAL A 129 -16.39 12.93 -5.68
N SER A 130 -17.13 13.76 -6.40
CA SER A 130 -17.47 15.12 -5.96
C SER A 130 -18.49 15.02 -4.83
N LEU A 131 -18.12 15.41 -3.60
CA LEU A 131 -19.18 15.82 -2.66
C LEU A 131 -19.58 17.22 -3.12
N GLY A 132 -20.62 17.28 -3.94
CA GLY A 132 -21.30 18.53 -4.25
C GLY A 132 -21.58 19.26 -2.93
N TYR A 133 -21.33 20.57 -2.91
CA TYR A 133 -21.70 21.45 -1.82
C TYR A 133 -23.12 21.10 -1.37
N LEU A 134 -23.27 20.59 -0.15
CA LEU A 134 -24.56 20.64 0.53
C LEU A 134 -24.86 22.12 0.74
N ALA A 135 -25.70 22.64 -0.17
CA ALA A 135 -26.63 23.75 0.01
C ALA A 135 -26.14 24.91 0.90
N LEU A 136 -25.32 25.80 0.36
CA LEU A 136 -25.46 27.21 0.69
C LEU A 136 -26.37 27.83 -0.38
N GLY A 137 -27.67 27.93 -0.07
CA GLY A 137 -28.63 28.68 -0.87
C GLY A 137 -29.83 27.86 -1.32
N GLY A 138 -30.96 28.02 -0.62
CA GLY A 138 -32.23 27.42 -0.99
C GLY A 138 -33.37 27.77 -0.04
N VAL A 139 -33.63 29.07 0.10
CA VAL A 139 -34.78 29.76 0.74
C VAL A 139 -34.80 29.82 2.27
#